data_AF-L1PA27-F1
#
_entry.id   AF-L1PA27-F1
#
_cell.length_a   1.000
_cell.length_b   1.000
_cell.length_c   1.000
_cell.angle_alpha   90.00
_cell.angle_beta   90.00
_cell.angle_gamma   90.00
#
_symmetry.space_group_name_H-M   'P 1'
#
loop_
_entity.id
_entity.type
_entity.pdbx_description
1 polymer ?
#
loop_
_entity_poly.entity_id
_entity_poly.type
_entity_poly.pdbx_seq_one_letter_code
_entity_poly.pdbx_strand_id
1 'polypeptide(L)'
;MEKLIDYTETSIPRGTIFKCKGVYPYEEVVYFLLCELGDSYGLMVISGYKAGLVYVRFPKESIPEGYKFGLRADWLKENWQKWGYIDCQLKDVYICENTEMFSLL
;
A
#
# COMPACT_ATOMS: atom_id res chain seq x y z
N MET A 1 10.95 9.04 -0.48
CA MET A 1 10.09 8.26 0.43
C MET A 1 9.53 9.17 1.50
N GLU A 2 8.20 9.15 1.68
CA GLU A 2 7.50 9.87 2.75
C GLU A 2 6.71 8.88 3.62
N LYS A 3 6.35 9.25 4.85
CA LYS A 3 5.51 8.38 5.68
C LYS A 3 4.06 8.47 5.24
N LEU A 4 3.35 7.33 5.23
CA LEU A 4 1.93 7.30 4.91
C LEU A 4 1.12 8.20 5.86
N ILE A 5 1.48 8.26 7.15
CA ILE A 5 0.78 9.12 8.11
C ILE A 5 0.84 10.61 7.70
N ASP A 6 1.96 11.04 7.11
CA ASP A 6 2.23 12.43 6.73
C ASP A 6 1.74 12.77 5.31
N TYR A 7 1.25 11.78 4.54
CA TYR A 7 0.80 11.95 3.15
C TYR A 7 -0.35 12.96 3.03
N THR A 8 -0.18 14.04 2.26
CA THR A 8 -1.17 15.14 2.22
C THR A 8 -2.20 15.01 1.10
N GLU A 9 -1.92 14.23 0.06
CA GLU A 9 -2.83 14.09 -1.06
C GLU A 9 -4.06 13.24 -0.69
N THR A 10 -5.20 13.55 -1.30
CA THR A 10 -6.47 12.89 -1.01
C THR A 10 -6.58 11.47 -1.57
N SER A 11 -5.79 11.16 -2.60
CA SER A 11 -5.84 9.90 -3.32
C SER A 11 -4.44 9.35 -3.51
N ILE A 12 -4.22 8.09 -3.13
CA ILE A 12 -3.00 7.35 -3.39
C ILE A 12 -3.14 6.67 -4.75
N PRO A 13 -2.35 7.04 -5.77
CA PRO A 13 -2.48 6.48 -7.11
C PRO A 13 -2.21 4.97 -7.14
N ARG A 14 -2.92 4.24 -8.00
CA ARG A 14 -2.49 2.87 -8.34
C ARG A 14 -1.04 2.90 -8.84
N GLY A 15 -0.29 1.84 -8.56
CA GLY A 15 1.14 1.78 -8.83
C GLY A 15 2.02 2.28 -7.68
N THR A 16 1.45 2.93 -6.66
CA THR A 16 2.18 3.29 -5.44
C THR A 16 2.72 2.05 -4.73
N ILE A 17 3.97 2.12 -4.28
CA ILE A 17 4.61 1.08 -3.49
C ILE A 17 4.66 1.51 -2.03
N PHE A 18 4.26 0.61 -1.13
CA PHE A 18 4.38 0.78 0.31
C PHE A 18 5.54 -0.05 0.83
N LYS A 19 6.48 0.58 1.53
CA LYS A 19 7.52 -0.09 2.31
C LYS A 19 7.05 -0.21 3.75
N CYS A 20 7.01 -1.44 4.24
CA CYS A 20 6.58 -1.75 5.61
C CYS A 20 7.68 -2.51 6.35
N LYS A 21 7.75 -2.32 7.66
CA LYS A 21 8.50 -3.25 8.53
C LYS A 21 7.81 -4.61 8.49
N GLY A 22 8.53 -5.64 8.07
CA GLY A 22 8.02 -7.00 7.98
C GLY A 22 8.05 -7.73 9.31
N VAL A 23 7.18 -8.73 9.43
CA VAL A 23 7.08 -9.66 10.56
C VAL A 23 7.02 -11.08 10.01
N TYR A 24 7.70 -12.03 10.67
CA TYR A 24 7.70 -13.44 10.27
C TYR A 24 6.28 -13.92 9.93
N PRO A 25 6.05 -14.54 8.75
CA PRO A 25 7.03 -15.16 7.86
C PRO A 25 7.58 -14.25 6.73
N TYR A 26 7.33 -12.95 6.77
CA TYR A 26 7.97 -12.00 5.84
C TYR A 26 9.40 -11.70 6.29
N GLU A 27 10.20 -11.17 5.37
CA GLU A 27 11.53 -10.60 5.62
C GLU A 27 11.44 -9.36 6.52
N GLU A 28 12.57 -8.79 6.97
CA GLU A 28 12.57 -7.59 7.85
C GLU A 28 11.87 -6.37 7.22
N VAL A 29 11.85 -6.31 5.88
CA VAL A 29 11.17 -5.29 5.09
C VAL A 29 10.36 -5.98 4.02
N VAL A 30 9.09 -5.58 3.88
CA VAL A 30 8.18 -6.06 2.84
C VAL A 30 7.65 -4.88 2.04
N TYR A 31 7.54 -5.07 0.74
CA TYR A 31 7.00 -4.09 -0.20
C TYR A 31 5.67 -4.57 -0.75
N PHE A 32 4.70 -3.65 -0.77
CA PHE A 32 3.37 -3.87 -1.33
C PHE A 32 3.10 -2.91 -2.47
N LEU A 33 2.58 -3.40 -3.59
CA LEU A 33 2.10 -2.58 -4.70
C LEU A 33 0.60 -2.35 -4.57
N LEU A 34 0.15 -1.10 -4.68
CA LEU A 34 -1.25 -0.76 -4.87
C LEU A 34 -1.67 -1.09 -6.29
N CYS A 35 -2.41 -2.18 -6.48
CA CYS A 35 -2.84 -2.66 -7.79
C CYS A 35 -4.34 -2.41 -8.01
N GLU A 36 -4.71 -2.24 -9.27
CA GLU A 36 -6.10 -2.36 -9.72
C GLU A 36 -6.46 -3.84 -9.86
N LEU A 37 -7.60 -4.25 -9.31
CA LEU A 37 -8.06 -5.65 -9.24
C LEU A 37 -9.51 -5.79 -9.76
N GLY A 38 -9.75 -5.29 -10.97
CA GLY A 38 -11.07 -5.25 -11.59
C GLY A 38 -11.81 -3.97 -11.18
N ASP A 39 -12.89 -4.12 -10.42
CA ASP A 39 -13.73 -3.01 -9.94
C ASP A 39 -13.26 -2.41 -8.59
N SER A 40 -12.07 -2.81 -8.12
CA SER A 40 -11.51 -2.43 -6.83
C SER A 40 -9.99 -2.29 -6.89
N TYR A 41 -9.39 -1.90 -5.76
CA TYR A 41 -7.94 -1.87 -5.57
C TYR A 41 -7.50 -2.91 -4.53
N GLY A 42 -6.22 -3.22 -4.48
CA GLY A 42 -5.65 -4.09 -3.45
C GLY A 42 -4.15 -3.93 -3.29
N LEU A 43 -3.61 -4.56 -2.25
CA LEU A 43 -2.17 -4.68 -2.06
C LEU A 43 -1.71 -6.03 -2.60
N MET A 44 -0.71 -6.01 -3.47
CA MET A 44 0.04 -7.18 -3.89
C MET A 44 1.41 -7.17 -3.22
N VAL A 45 1.85 -8.29 -2.66
CA VAL A 45 3.22 -8.45 -2.18
C VAL A 45 4.15 -8.44 -3.38
N ILE A 46 5.18 -7.60 -3.40
CA ILE A 46 6.13 -7.52 -4.53
C ILE A 46 7.58 -7.83 -4.13
N SER A 47 7.81 -8.24 -2.89
CA SER A 47 9.15 -8.61 -2.40
C SER A 47 9.15 -9.95 -1.70
N GLY A 48 10.32 -10.57 -1.66
CA GLY A 48 10.55 -11.75 -0.83
C GLY A 48 9.82 -13.01 -1.29
N TYR A 49 9.75 -13.99 -0.41
CA TYR A 49 9.21 -15.32 -0.74
C TYR A 49 7.71 -15.32 -1.05
N LYS A 50 6.97 -14.34 -0.55
CA LYS A 50 5.52 -14.18 -0.76
C LYS A 50 5.16 -13.29 -1.95
N ALA A 51 6.15 -12.86 -2.74
CA ALA A 51 5.92 -12.01 -3.91
C ALA A 51 4.90 -12.64 -4.89
N GLY A 52 4.03 -11.80 -5.46
CA GLY A 52 2.96 -12.20 -6.37
C GLY A 52 1.63 -12.52 -5.67
N LEU A 53 1.60 -12.65 -4.35
CA LEU A 53 0.34 -12.85 -3.62
C LEU A 53 -0.45 -11.55 -3.50
N VAL A 54 -1.76 -11.61 -3.76
CA VAL A 54 -2.70 -10.56 -3.36
C VAL A 54 -2.86 -10.64 -1.84
N TYR A 55 -2.36 -9.63 -1.14
CA TYR A 55 -2.45 -9.54 0.31
C TYR A 55 -3.87 -9.16 0.75
N VAL A 56 -4.48 -8.19 0.06
CA VAL A 56 -5.82 -7.69 0.40
C VAL A 56 -6.51 -7.12 -0.83
N ARG A 57 -7.85 -7.24 -0.87
CA ARG A 57 -8.73 -6.47 -1.75
C ARG A 57 -9.46 -5.45 -0.89
N PHE A 58 -9.39 -4.18 -1.25
CA PHE A 58 -10.05 -3.11 -0.52
C PHE A 58 -11.55 -3.05 -0.85
N PRO A 59 -12.39 -2.66 0.11
CA PRO A 59 -13.83 -2.55 -0.08
C PRO A 59 -14.21 -1.26 -0.82
N LYS A 60 -15.45 -1.16 -1.31
CA LYS A 60 -15.87 -0.05 -2.19
C LYS A 60 -15.75 1.33 -1.54
N GLU A 61 -15.95 1.44 -0.24
CA GLU A 61 -15.84 2.70 0.50
C GLU A 61 -14.41 3.29 0.54
N SER A 62 -13.39 2.49 0.20
CA SER A 62 -12.01 2.96 0.09
C SER A 62 -11.74 3.69 -1.23
N ILE A 63 -12.66 3.63 -2.18
CA ILE A 63 -12.52 4.23 -3.51
C ILE A 63 -13.05 5.66 -3.44
N PRO A 64 -12.32 6.67 -3.95
CA PRO A 64 -12.81 8.04 -3.96
C PRO A 64 -14.09 8.19 -4.78
N GLU A 65 -14.99 9.08 -4.35
CA GLU A 65 -16.12 9.50 -5.18
C GLU A 65 -15.64 10.28 -6.41
N GLY A 66 -16.24 10.00 -7.56
CA GLY A 66 -15.73 10.43 -8.87
C GLY A 66 -14.50 9.61 -9.26
N TYR A 67 -14.43 9.17 -10.52
CA TYR A 67 -13.40 8.23 -10.98
C TYR A 67 -11.98 8.79 -10.79
N LYS A 68 -11.34 8.46 -9.66
CA LYS A 68 -9.94 8.78 -9.37
C LYS A 68 -9.17 7.47 -9.42
N PHE A 69 -8.06 7.47 -10.15
CA PHE A 69 -7.20 6.32 -10.40
C PHE A 69 -6.41 5.89 -9.15
N GLY A 70 -7.09 5.63 -8.03
CA GLY A 70 -6.43 5.39 -6.75
C GLY A 70 -7.35 5.15 -5.56
N LEU A 71 -6.72 5.01 -4.39
CA LEU A 71 -7.32 4.72 -3.11
C LEU A 71 -7.45 6.00 -2.27
N ARG A 72 -8.54 6.15 -1.51
CA ARG A 72 -8.68 7.24 -0.53
C ARG A 72 -7.58 7.17 0.52
N ALA A 73 -6.78 8.21 0.61
CA ALA A 73 -5.65 8.28 1.54
C ALA A 73 -6.11 8.31 3.00
N ASP A 74 -7.11 9.14 3.30
CA ASP A 74 -7.73 9.26 4.63
C ASP A 74 -8.29 7.92 5.10
N TRP A 75 -9.08 7.26 4.24
CA TRP A 75 -9.64 5.96 4.50
C TRP A 75 -8.56 4.94 4.82
N LEU A 76 -7.50 4.86 3.99
CA LEU A 76 -6.41 3.90 4.22
C LEU A 76 -5.73 4.14 5.57
N LYS A 77 -5.47 5.40 5.95
CA LYS A 77 -4.84 5.72 7.24
C LYS A 77 -5.70 5.28 8.42
N GLU A 78 -6.99 5.60 8.39
CA GLU A 78 -7.95 5.23 9.43
C GLU A 78 -8.13 3.71 9.56
N ASN A 79 -7.98 3.01 8.43
CA ASN A 79 -8.26 1.58 8.31
C ASN A 79 -7.01 0.71 8.20
N TRP A 80 -5.81 1.27 8.34
CA TRP A 80 -4.54 0.60 8.05
C TRP A 80 -4.38 -0.70 8.84
N GLN A 81 -4.67 -0.66 10.14
CA GLN A 81 -4.51 -1.81 11.03
C GLN A 81 -5.47 -2.98 10.70
N LYS A 82 -6.49 -2.74 9.86
CA LYS A 82 -7.46 -3.73 9.40
C LYS A 82 -7.22 -4.18 7.95
N TRP A 83 -6.84 -3.24 7.09
CA TRP A 83 -6.79 -3.47 5.64
C TRP A 83 -5.41 -3.24 5.01
N GLY A 84 -4.52 -2.50 5.65
CA GLY A 84 -3.10 -2.46 5.31
C GLY A 84 -2.37 -3.70 5.83
N TYR A 85 -1.04 -3.67 5.86
CA TYR A 85 -0.29 -4.78 6.44
C TYR A 85 -0.45 -4.78 7.97
N ILE A 86 -1.28 -5.69 8.48
CA ILE A 86 -1.76 -5.67 9.87
C ILE A 86 -0.63 -5.82 10.91
N ASP A 87 0.50 -6.42 10.57
CA ASP A 87 1.61 -6.57 11.51
C ASP A 87 2.55 -5.34 11.53
N CYS A 88 2.27 -4.33 10.70
CA CYS A 88 3.03 -3.08 10.61
C CYS A 88 2.20 -1.89 11.07
N GLN A 89 2.70 -1.13 12.06
CA GLN A 89 2.02 0.07 12.51
C GLN A 89 2.09 1.17 11.45
N LEU A 90 1.01 1.95 11.30
CA LEU A 90 0.91 3.04 10.32
C LEU A 90 2.13 4.00 10.33
N LYS A 91 2.69 4.28 11.50
CA LYS A 91 3.85 5.18 11.69
C LYS A 91 5.16 4.67 11.06
N ASP A 92 5.21 3.38 10.76
CA ASP A 92 6.35 2.64 10.20
C ASP A 92 6.12 2.28 8.72
N VAL A 93 5.09 2.87 8.09
CA VAL A 93 4.74 2.67 6.68
C VAL A 93 5.20 3.87 5.87
N TYR A 94 5.89 3.58 4.77
CA TYR A 94 6.40 4.58 3.86
C TYR A 94 5.79 4.41 2.48
N ILE A 95 5.50 5.53 1.81
CA ILE A 95 5.16 5.59 0.40
C ILE A 95 6.47 5.78 -0.37
N CYS A 96 6.70 4.90 -1.33
CA CYS A 96 7.79 4.96 -2.29
C CYS A 96 7.23 5.46 -3.62
N GLU A 97 7.80 6.54 -4.15
CA GLU A 97 7.55 6.90 -5.53
C GLU A 97 8.20 5.85 -6.45
N ASN A 98 7.53 5.52 -7.55
CA ASN A 98 7.94 4.41 -8.42
C ASN A 98 9.38 4.58 -8.94
N THR A 99 9.82 5.82 -9.18
CA THR A 99 11.19 6.18 -9.59
C THR A 99 12.26 5.85 -8.55
N GLU A 100 11.93 5.88 -7.26
CA GLU A 100 12.87 5.58 -6.17
C GLU A 100 13.10 4.07 -5.96
N MET A 101 12.21 3.22 -6.47
CA MET A 101 12.35 1.76 -6.35
C MET A 101 13.27 1.17 -7.42
N PHE A 102 13.33 1.77 -8.62
CA PHE A 102 14.22 1.31 -9.70
C PHE A 102 15.69 1.67 -9.48
N SER A 103 16.02 2.54 -8.52
CA SER A 103 17.40 2.83 -8.13
C SER A 103 17.97 1.85 -7.09
N LEU A 104 17.14 0.92 -6.59
CA LEU A 104 17.51 -0.13 -5.65
C LEU A 104 17.61 -1.52 -6.31
N LEU A 105 17.39 -1.60 -7.63
CA LEU A 105 17.55 -2.78 -8.49
C LEU A 105 18.72 -2.56 -9.46
#